data_AF-A0A960R4L9-F1
#
_entry.id   AF-A0A960R4L9-F1
#
_cell.length_a   1.000
_cell.length_b   1.000
_cell.length_c   1.000
_cell.angle_alpha   90.00
_cell.angle_beta   90.00
_cell.angle_gamma   90.00
#
_symmetry.space_group_name_H-M   'P 1'
#
loop_
_entity.id
_entity.type
_entity.pdbx_description
1 polymer ?
#
loop_
_entity_poly.entity_id
_entity_poly.type
_entity_poly.pdbx_seq_one_letter_code
_entity_poly.pdbx_strand_id
1 'polypeptide(L)'
;MSLRLEMLQVARLAPAVLGNEAAKLVERFVLGRRNPDGGFQDRDGESDLYYTSFAVDCLTALQSDWEKEPLAAFLTQAANSPDELDFVHLCCLIRLISAIGSPGLTGHLSPLFDRLEGFRSIDGGYNQIDSADTGSAYACFLAYGAYSDHGRPLPDPDRVVRCLDSLATQSGGWTNDTIFPVPNVPATSAAITVLRNLRHPIPENTANWLLGAFHVESGGFLPFPDAPMPDLLSTAVALHALDGLQVPFGNLKEPLLDFIDTLWTAEGGFHGTWDDDDLDIEYTYYGLLALGHLAL
;
A
#
# COMPACT_ATOMS: atom_id res chain seq x y z
N MET A 1 -11.89 -2.59 9.87
CA MET A 1 -10.80 -1.92 10.61
C MET A 1 -10.05 -1.06 9.60
N SER A 2 -9.33 -0.01 10.00
CA SER A 2 -8.59 0.83 9.03
C SER A 2 -7.39 0.04 8.51
N LEU A 3 -7.29 -0.13 7.18
CA LEU A 3 -6.17 -0.86 6.57
C LEU A 3 -4.83 -0.17 6.85
N ARG A 4 -4.82 1.16 6.79
CA ARG A 4 -3.63 1.96 7.08
C ARG A 4 -3.13 1.71 8.51
N LEU A 5 -4.03 1.72 9.49
CA LEU A 5 -3.64 1.48 10.89
C LEU A 5 -3.15 0.04 11.12
N GLU A 6 -3.70 -0.96 10.43
CA GLU A 6 -3.19 -2.35 10.47
C GLU A 6 -1.73 -2.41 9.99
N MET A 7 -1.41 -1.79 8.84
CA MET A 7 -0.04 -1.75 8.32
C MET A 7 0.91 -0.97 9.24
N LEU A 8 0.47 0.18 9.78
CA LEU A 8 1.27 1.01 10.69
C LEU A 8 1.58 0.33 12.03
N GLN A 9 0.67 -0.51 12.54
CA GLN A 9 0.90 -1.28 13.77
C GLN A 9 2.10 -2.22 13.67
N VAL A 10 2.40 -2.68 12.45
CA VAL A 10 3.52 -3.55 12.14
C VAL A 10 4.74 -2.72 11.71
N ALA A 11 4.59 -1.79 10.77
CA ALA A 11 5.72 -0.98 10.27
C ALA A 11 6.46 -0.21 11.39
N ARG A 12 5.76 0.19 12.47
CA ARG A 12 6.39 0.82 13.65
C ARG A 12 7.39 -0.08 14.39
N LEU A 13 7.40 -1.38 14.13
CA LEU A 13 8.33 -2.34 14.72
C LEU A 13 9.66 -2.43 13.93
N ALA A 14 9.72 -1.89 12.71
CA ALA A 14 10.91 -1.91 11.87
C ALA A 14 12.21 -1.45 12.56
N PRO A 15 12.20 -0.39 13.41
CA PRO A 15 13.41 0.04 14.11
C PRO A 15 14.06 -1.04 15.01
N ALA A 16 13.30 -2.05 15.46
CA ALA A 16 13.83 -3.15 16.24
C ALA A 16 14.77 -4.06 15.43
N VAL A 17 14.59 -4.12 14.11
CA VAL A 17 15.42 -4.89 13.18
C VAL A 17 16.44 -3.97 12.49
N LEU A 18 15.98 -2.83 11.97
CA LEU A 18 16.81 -1.86 11.24
C LEU A 18 17.86 -1.19 12.14
N GLY A 19 17.55 -1.05 13.43
CA GLY A 19 18.37 -0.31 14.39
C GLY A 19 18.09 1.20 14.38
N ASN A 20 18.25 1.83 15.55
CA ASN A 20 17.86 3.22 15.77
C ASN A 20 18.59 4.23 14.88
N GLU A 21 19.86 4.00 14.57
CA GLU A 21 20.65 4.94 13.76
C GLU A 21 20.23 4.90 12.28
N ALA A 22 19.92 3.72 11.75
CA ALA A 22 19.38 3.56 10.41
C ALA A 22 17.93 4.07 10.31
N ALA A 23 17.10 3.86 11.34
CA ALA A 23 15.77 4.47 11.42
C ALA A 23 15.80 6.00 11.35
N LYS A 24 16.79 6.66 12.00
CA LYS A 24 17.01 8.11 11.87
C LYS A 24 17.52 8.53 10.48
N LEU A 25 18.18 7.64 9.74
CA LEU A 25 18.51 7.91 8.33
C LEU A 25 17.24 7.92 7.50
N VAL A 26 16.32 6.96 7.72
CA VAL A 26 15.00 6.96 7.06
C VAL A 26 14.22 8.23 7.34
N GLU A 27 14.11 8.61 8.61
CA GLU A 27 13.41 9.83 9.00
C GLU A 27 13.99 11.07 8.29
N ARG A 28 15.32 11.21 8.28
CA ARG A 28 15.99 12.33 7.60
C ARG A 28 15.81 12.30 6.08
N PHE A 29 15.88 11.13 5.47
CA PHE A 29 15.63 10.96 4.04
C PHE A 29 14.22 11.44 3.69
N VAL A 30 13.19 10.92 4.38
CA VAL A 30 11.79 11.27 4.10
C VAL A 30 11.53 12.75 4.35
N LEU A 31 11.97 13.31 5.49
CA LEU A 31 11.82 14.75 5.77
C LEU A 31 12.55 15.63 4.74
N GLY A 32 13.68 15.17 4.22
CA GLY A 32 14.44 15.86 3.17
C GLY A 32 13.74 15.91 1.81
N ARG A 33 12.72 15.07 1.59
CA ARG A 33 11.89 15.04 0.38
C ARG A 33 10.65 15.91 0.47
N ARG A 34 10.53 16.75 1.50
CA ARG A 34 9.40 17.66 1.64
C ARG A 34 9.61 18.95 0.85
N ASN A 35 8.62 19.34 0.06
CA ASN A 35 8.60 20.59 -0.67
C ASN A 35 8.00 21.75 0.15
N PRO A 36 8.26 23.03 -0.23
CA PRO A 36 7.79 24.19 0.52
C PRO A 36 6.27 24.34 0.61
N ASP A 37 5.52 23.76 -0.33
CA ASP A 37 4.05 23.73 -0.32
C ASP A 37 3.47 22.75 0.72
N GLY A 38 4.31 21.87 1.26
CA GLY A 38 3.97 20.88 2.28
C GLY A 38 3.82 19.45 1.77
N GLY A 39 3.76 19.24 0.45
CA GLY A 39 3.78 17.92 -0.17
C GLY A 39 5.17 17.27 -0.15
N PHE A 40 5.23 15.99 -0.48
CA PHE A 40 6.48 15.24 -0.62
C PHE A 40 6.72 14.89 -2.09
N GLN A 41 8.01 14.84 -2.43
CA GLN A 41 8.53 14.65 -3.77
C GLN A 41 8.20 13.27 -4.34
N ASP A 42 7.75 13.24 -5.59
CA ASP A 42 7.87 12.09 -6.47
C ASP A 42 9.31 11.92 -7.00
N ARG A 43 9.51 11.03 -7.98
CA ARG A 43 10.82 10.80 -8.61
C ARG A 43 11.31 11.99 -9.44
N ASP A 44 10.41 12.86 -9.90
CA ASP A 44 10.76 14.08 -10.65
C ASP A 44 11.02 15.29 -9.73
N GLY A 45 10.79 15.15 -8.41
CA GLY A 45 10.99 16.19 -7.41
C GLY A 45 9.77 17.08 -7.19
N GLU A 46 8.63 16.76 -7.79
CA GLU A 46 7.40 17.52 -7.66
C GLU A 46 6.53 16.98 -6.51
N SER A 47 5.73 17.86 -5.89
CA SER A 47 4.85 17.45 -4.80
C SER A 47 3.72 16.56 -5.30
N ASP A 48 3.65 15.36 -4.75
CA ASP A 48 2.72 14.34 -5.22
C ASP A 48 1.91 13.69 -4.08
N LEU A 49 0.61 13.44 -4.30
CA LEU A 49 -0.27 12.87 -3.27
C LEU A 49 0.04 11.40 -2.96
N TYR A 50 0.47 10.63 -3.96
CA TYR A 50 0.83 9.23 -3.80
C TYR A 50 2.08 9.09 -2.92
N TYR A 51 3.17 9.78 -3.28
CA TYR A 51 4.40 9.81 -2.48
C TYR A 51 4.20 10.48 -1.12
N THR A 52 3.37 11.52 -1.03
CA THR A 52 2.99 12.12 0.27
C THR A 52 2.29 11.13 1.20
N SER A 53 1.45 10.24 0.67
CA SER A 53 0.81 9.18 1.47
C SER A 53 1.85 8.27 2.12
N PHE A 54 2.85 7.81 1.35
CA PHE A 54 3.94 6.99 1.90
C PHE A 54 4.82 7.76 2.87
N ALA A 55 5.11 9.05 2.61
CA ALA A 55 5.90 9.87 3.50
C ALA A 55 5.25 10.02 4.89
N VAL A 56 3.95 10.32 4.91
CA VAL A 56 3.19 10.43 6.16
C VAL A 56 3.17 9.10 6.90
N ASP A 57 3.07 7.97 6.19
CA ASP A 57 3.06 6.65 6.82
C ASP A 57 4.43 6.22 7.34
N CYS A 58 5.51 6.51 6.62
CA CYS A 58 6.89 6.37 7.10
C CYS A 58 7.11 7.16 8.40
N LEU A 59 6.80 8.46 8.39
CA LEU A 59 7.01 9.33 9.54
C LEU A 59 6.12 8.91 10.73
N THR A 60 4.90 8.44 10.46
CA THR A 60 4.00 7.90 11.49
C THR A 60 4.56 6.61 12.09
N ALA A 61 5.04 5.67 11.27
CA ALA A 61 5.65 4.42 11.73
C ALA A 61 6.89 4.68 12.59
N LEU A 62 7.71 5.65 12.20
CA LEU A 62 8.91 6.07 12.93
C LEU A 62 8.61 6.94 14.16
N GLN A 63 7.34 7.29 14.40
CA GLN A 63 6.92 8.20 15.48
C GLN A 63 7.63 9.55 15.43
N SER A 64 7.91 10.03 14.21
CA SER A 64 8.58 11.30 13.96
C SER A 64 7.71 12.48 14.36
N ASP A 65 8.33 13.49 14.96
CA ASP A 65 7.70 14.78 15.27
C ASP A 65 8.04 15.80 14.18
N TRP A 66 7.03 16.23 13.42
CA TRP A 66 7.19 17.14 12.28
C TRP A 66 5.94 18.01 12.08
N GLU A 67 6.15 19.21 11.52
CA GLU A 67 5.09 20.22 11.32
C GLU A 67 4.13 19.80 10.20
N LYS A 68 2.85 19.61 10.53
CA LYS A 68 1.83 19.11 9.57
C LYS A 68 1.02 20.22 8.92
N GLU A 69 1.14 21.45 9.40
CA GLU A 69 0.38 22.61 8.97
C GLU A 69 0.55 22.90 7.46
N PRO A 70 1.77 22.92 6.88
CA PRO A 70 1.92 23.08 5.43
C PRO A 70 1.26 21.95 4.63
N LEU A 71 1.30 20.71 5.13
CA LEU A 71 0.62 19.59 4.46
C LEU A 71 -0.89 19.82 4.42
N ALA A 72 -1.49 20.35 5.49
CA ALA A 72 -2.93 20.66 5.47
C ALA A 72 -3.30 21.68 4.38
N ALA A 73 -2.42 22.65 4.09
CA ALA A 73 -2.62 23.62 3.01
C ALA A 73 -2.54 22.95 1.62
N PHE A 74 -1.53 22.12 1.39
CA PHE A 74 -1.39 21.31 0.16
C PHE A 74 -2.63 20.45 -0.10
N LEU A 75 -3.11 19.73 0.91
CA LEU A 75 -4.30 18.89 0.80
C LEU A 75 -5.58 19.70 0.57
N THR A 76 -5.68 20.90 1.16
CA THR A 76 -6.82 21.80 0.92
C THR A 76 -6.86 22.23 -0.54
N GLN A 77 -5.70 22.54 -1.13
CA GLN A 77 -5.62 22.90 -2.54
C GLN A 77 -6.08 21.76 -3.44
N ALA A 78 -5.57 20.53 -3.23
CA ALA A 78 -5.99 19.36 -3.98
C ALA A 78 -7.49 19.07 -3.83
N ALA A 79 -8.04 19.27 -2.63
CA ALA A 79 -9.44 19.02 -2.34
C ALA A 79 -10.42 20.05 -2.96
N ASN A 80 -9.92 21.15 -3.53
CA ASN A 80 -10.75 22.13 -4.25
C ASN A 80 -11.02 21.72 -5.71
N SER A 81 -10.24 20.81 -6.27
CA SER A 81 -10.37 20.35 -7.67
C SER A 81 -10.37 18.82 -7.77
N PRO A 82 -11.30 18.12 -7.12
CA PRO A 82 -11.29 16.65 -7.08
C PRO A 82 -11.47 15.98 -8.44
N ASP A 83 -12.10 16.66 -9.40
CA ASP A 83 -12.30 16.14 -10.75
C ASP A 83 -11.01 16.10 -11.58
N GLU A 84 -9.96 16.80 -11.15
CA GLU A 84 -8.63 16.80 -11.78
C GLU A 84 -7.76 15.63 -11.28
N LEU A 85 -8.17 14.97 -10.20
CA LEU A 85 -7.43 13.84 -9.63
C LEU A 85 -7.83 12.53 -10.31
N ASP A 86 -6.83 11.73 -10.67
CA ASP A 86 -7.09 10.33 -10.98
C ASP A 86 -7.49 9.54 -9.72
N PHE A 87 -7.90 8.30 -9.94
CA PHE A 87 -8.37 7.41 -8.89
C PHE A 87 -7.37 7.22 -7.74
N VAL A 88 -6.07 7.06 -8.06
CA VAL A 88 -5.03 6.77 -7.07
C VAL A 88 -4.80 8.00 -6.20
N HIS A 89 -4.60 9.16 -6.83
CA HIS A 89 -4.37 10.42 -6.13
C HIS A 89 -5.59 10.85 -5.30
N LEU A 90 -6.81 10.59 -5.79
CA LEU A 90 -8.03 10.81 -5.04
C LEU A 90 -8.10 9.95 -3.77
N CYS A 91 -7.79 8.65 -3.89
CA CYS A 91 -7.73 7.75 -2.73
C CYS A 91 -6.66 8.21 -1.73
N CYS A 92 -5.48 8.60 -2.22
CA CYS A 92 -4.40 9.14 -1.38
C CYS A 92 -4.83 10.42 -0.65
N LEU A 93 -5.48 11.37 -1.33
CA LEU A 93 -6.02 12.58 -0.70
C LEU A 93 -7.02 12.24 0.43
N ILE A 94 -7.99 11.37 0.17
CA ILE A 94 -8.99 10.98 1.18
C ILE A 94 -8.28 10.36 2.40
N ARG A 95 -7.33 9.45 2.19
CA ARG A 95 -6.60 8.77 3.26
C ARG A 95 -5.69 9.73 4.02
N LEU A 96 -5.01 10.64 3.34
CA LEU A 96 -4.19 11.70 3.93
C LEU A 96 -5.00 12.63 4.83
N ILE A 97 -6.21 13.01 4.43
CA ILE A 97 -7.12 13.82 5.27
C ILE A 97 -7.43 13.10 6.60
N SER A 98 -7.65 11.78 6.58
CA SER A 98 -7.79 10.99 7.82
C SER A 98 -6.49 10.98 8.62
N ALA A 99 -5.36 10.72 7.95
CA ALA A 99 -4.05 10.58 8.59
C ALA A 99 -3.61 11.83 9.38
N ILE A 100 -3.91 13.02 8.87
CA ILE A 100 -3.55 14.27 9.55
C ILE A 100 -4.59 14.71 10.59
N GLY A 101 -5.84 14.25 10.48
CA GLY A 101 -6.90 14.56 11.44
C GLY A 101 -7.27 16.05 11.56
N SER A 102 -6.97 16.88 10.54
CA SER A 102 -7.24 18.32 10.57
C SER A 102 -8.74 18.61 10.42
N PRO A 103 -9.40 19.28 11.40
CA PRO A 103 -10.83 19.56 11.33
C PRO A 103 -11.23 20.39 10.10
N GLY A 104 -10.34 21.27 9.62
CA GLY A 104 -10.58 22.13 8.47
C GLY A 104 -10.81 21.39 7.16
N LEU A 105 -10.28 20.17 7.02
CA LEU A 105 -10.40 19.38 5.80
C LEU A 105 -11.63 18.47 5.77
N THR A 106 -12.29 18.26 6.91
CA THR A 106 -13.46 17.37 7.01
C THR A 106 -14.63 17.82 6.12
N GLY A 107 -14.76 19.14 5.90
CA GLY A 107 -15.77 19.72 5.01
C GLY A 107 -15.59 19.35 3.53
N HIS A 108 -14.39 18.95 3.12
CA HIS A 108 -14.11 18.56 1.74
C HIS A 108 -14.45 17.09 1.45
N LEU A 109 -14.69 16.26 2.46
CA LEU A 109 -14.80 14.80 2.26
C LEU A 109 -15.99 14.38 1.39
N SER A 110 -17.13 15.06 1.46
CA SER A 110 -18.32 14.61 0.71
C SER A 110 -18.09 14.61 -0.81
N PRO A 111 -17.65 15.73 -1.44
CA PRO A 111 -17.31 15.71 -2.86
C PRO A 111 -16.24 14.66 -3.25
N LEU A 112 -15.26 14.39 -2.39
CA LEU A 112 -14.22 13.40 -2.67
C LEU A 112 -14.79 11.98 -2.74
N PHE A 113 -15.67 11.62 -1.80
CA PHE A 113 -16.34 10.32 -1.82
C PHE A 113 -17.33 10.20 -2.98
N ASP A 114 -18.03 11.29 -3.33
CA ASP A 114 -18.90 11.32 -4.51
C ASP A 114 -18.09 11.06 -5.80
N ARG A 115 -16.91 11.69 -5.93
CA ARG A 115 -15.99 11.46 -7.04
C ARG A 115 -15.44 10.03 -7.05
N LEU A 116 -15.11 9.47 -5.89
CA LEU A 116 -14.61 8.10 -5.75
C LEU A 116 -15.64 7.08 -6.25
N GLU A 117 -16.92 7.31 -5.99
CA GLU A 117 -18.00 6.45 -6.52
C GLU A 117 -18.15 6.54 -8.05
N GLY A 118 -17.65 7.59 -8.69
CA GLY A 118 -17.55 7.68 -10.15
C GLY A 118 -16.61 6.62 -10.77
N PHE A 119 -15.66 6.11 -10.00
CA PHE A 119 -14.73 5.04 -10.40
C PHE A 119 -15.25 3.63 -10.11
N ARG A 120 -16.51 3.50 -9.66
CA ARG A 120 -17.14 2.20 -9.48
C ARG A 120 -17.41 1.57 -10.85
N SER A 121 -16.89 0.37 -11.06
CA SER A 121 -17.09 -0.38 -12.31
C SER A 121 -18.51 -0.96 -12.43
N ILE A 122 -18.88 -1.39 -13.63
CA ILE A 122 -20.21 -1.96 -13.91
C ILE A 122 -20.47 -3.23 -13.07
N ASP A 123 -19.46 -4.10 -12.93
CA ASP A 123 -19.53 -5.28 -12.05
C ASP A 123 -19.65 -4.93 -10.55
N GLY A 124 -19.34 -3.69 -10.18
CA GLY A 124 -19.49 -3.12 -8.86
C GLY A 124 -18.28 -3.14 -7.95
N GLY A 125 -17.13 -3.57 -8.47
CA GLY A 125 -15.82 -3.24 -7.91
C GLY A 125 -15.45 -1.78 -8.16
N TYR A 126 -14.16 -1.50 -8.10
CA TYR A 126 -13.58 -0.21 -8.49
C TYR A 126 -12.50 -0.44 -9.55
N ASN A 127 -12.26 0.57 -10.38
CA ASN A 127 -11.19 0.58 -11.35
C ASN A 127 -10.53 1.98 -11.38
N GLN A 128 -9.28 2.06 -11.84
CA GLN A 128 -8.60 3.33 -12.04
C GLN A 128 -9.19 4.16 -13.20
N ILE A 129 -9.92 3.50 -14.09
CA ILE A 129 -10.57 4.10 -15.26
C ILE A 129 -12.04 4.36 -14.94
N ASP A 130 -12.51 5.57 -15.22
CA ASP A 130 -13.93 5.94 -15.10
C ASP A 130 -14.81 5.03 -15.96
N SER A 131 -15.93 4.58 -15.40
CA SER A 131 -16.93 3.74 -16.09
C SER A 131 -16.38 2.42 -16.69
N ALA A 132 -15.32 1.84 -16.09
CA ALA A 132 -14.82 0.54 -16.52
C ALA A 132 -15.86 -0.58 -16.38
N ASP A 133 -15.83 -1.55 -17.30
CA ASP A 133 -16.75 -2.70 -17.27
C ASP A 133 -16.47 -3.60 -16.05
N THR A 134 -15.19 -3.80 -15.73
CA THR A 134 -14.74 -4.68 -14.64
C THR A 134 -13.83 -3.96 -13.65
N GLY A 135 -13.88 -4.35 -12.38
CA GLY A 135 -12.99 -3.83 -11.35
C GLY A 135 -11.62 -4.50 -11.35
N SER A 136 -10.70 -3.97 -10.52
CA SER A 136 -9.41 -4.59 -10.22
C SER A 136 -9.24 -4.79 -8.71
N ALA A 137 -8.42 -5.78 -8.32
CA ALA A 137 -8.16 -6.05 -6.90
C ALA A 137 -7.45 -4.86 -6.23
N TYR A 138 -6.49 -4.25 -6.94
CA TYR A 138 -5.77 -3.06 -6.48
C TYR A 138 -6.72 -1.88 -6.22
N ALA A 139 -7.62 -1.56 -7.18
CA ALA A 139 -8.53 -0.44 -7.01
C ALA A 139 -9.56 -0.71 -5.90
N CYS A 140 -10.06 -1.93 -5.77
CA CYS A 140 -10.94 -2.29 -4.65
C CYS A 140 -10.25 -2.10 -3.30
N PHE A 141 -8.96 -2.44 -3.19
CA PHE A 141 -8.17 -2.21 -1.98
C PHE A 141 -8.00 -0.72 -1.65
N LEU A 142 -7.66 0.12 -2.64
CA LEU A 142 -7.52 1.56 -2.42
C LEU A 142 -8.83 2.22 -1.99
N ALA A 143 -9.94 1.90 -2.68
CA ALA A 143 -11.26 2.42 -2.34
C ALA A 143 -11.68 1.96 -0.93
N TYR A 144 -11.54 0.67 -0.61
CA TYR A 144 -11.83 0.17 0.74
C TYR A 144 -10.98 0.87 1.81
N GLY A 145 -9.68 1.10 1.53
CA GLY A 145 -8.80 1.89 2.40
C GLY A 145 -9.33 3.29 2.65
N ALA A 146 -9.74 4.01 1.60
CA ALA A 146 -10.31 5.35 1.70
C ALA A 146 -11.57 5.40 2.58
N TYR A 147 -12.49 4.44 2.47
CA TYR A 147 -13.66 4.37 3.35
C TYR A 147 -13.30 3.99 4.79
N SER A 148 -12.50 2.94 4.96
CA SER A 148 -12.19 2.36 6.28
C SER A 148 -11.34 3.29 7.15
N ASP A 149 -10.45 4.09 6.57
CA ASP A 149 -9.63 5.08 7.27
C ASP A 149 -10.48 6.21 7.89
N HIS A 150 -11.69 6.44 7.37
CA HIS A 150 -12.67 7.38 7.94
C HIS A 150 -13.74 6.71 8.81
N GLY A 151 -13.62 5.41 9.07
CA GLY A 151 -14.63 4.63 9.79
C GLY A 151 -15.97 4.55 9.07
N ARG A 152 -16.00 4.81 7.75
CA ARG A 152 -17.21 4.74 6.93
C ARG A 152 -17.39 3.33 6.38
N PRO A 153 -18.63 2.81 6.33
CA PRO A 153 -18.90 1.56 5.64
C PRO A 153 -18.70 1.73 4.13
N LEU A 154 -18.11 0.73 3.49
CA LEU A 154 -18.04 0.66 2.03
C LEU A 154 -19.47 0.53 1.46
N PRO A 155 -19.85 1.31 0.44
CA PRO A 155 -21.14 1.12 -0.22
C PRO A 155 -21.15 -0.19 -1.01
N ASP A 156 -22.26 -0.94 -0.90
CA ASP A 156 -22.50 -2.23 -1.56
C ASP A 156 -21.31 -3.22 -1.49
N PRO A 157 -20.85 -3.62 -0.29
CA PRO A 157 -19.66 -4.45 -0.14
C PRO A 157 -19.78 -5.81 -0.84
N ASP A 158 -20.99 -6.37 -0.93
CA ASP A 158 -21.24 -7.63 -1.65
C ASP A 158 -20.91 -7.53 -3.15
N ARG A 159 -21.00 -6.34 -3.76
CA ARG A 159 -20.60 -6.13 -5.15
C ARG A 159 -19.09 -6.15 -5.31
N VAL A 160 -18.37 -5.55 -4.37
CA VAL A 160 -16.90 -5.60 -4.33
C VAL A 160 -16.42 -7.04 -4.15
N VAL A 161 -17.06 -7.82 -3.27
CA VAL A 161 -16.75 -9.24 -3.10
C VAL A 161 -16.97 -10.01 -4.41
N ARG A 162 -18.10 -9.81 -5.10
CA ARG A 162 -18.34 -10.46 -6.40
C ARG A 162 -17.31 -10.08 -7.47
N CYS A 163 -16.87 -8.82 -7.49
CA CYS A 163 -15.77 -8.40 -8.36
C CYS A 163 -14.48 -9.17 -8.02
N LEU A 164 -14.11 -9.24 -6.74
CA LEU A 164 -12.93 -10.01 -6.32
C LEU A 164 -13.06 -11.50 -6.62
N ASP A 165 -14.25 -12.10 -6.48
CA ASP A 165 -14.48 -13.50 -6.87
C ASP A 165 -14.22 -13.73 -8.37
N SER A 166 -14.54 -12.75 -9.22
CA SER A 166 -14.30 -12.83 -10.67
C SER A 166 -12.82 -12.71 -11.06
N LEU A 167 -12.01 -12.11 -10.19
CA LEU A 167 -10.57 -11.92 -10.35
C LEU A 167 -9.74 -13.06 -9.73
N ALA A 168 -10.38 -13.95 -8.96
CA ALA A 168 -9.73 -15.10 -8.36
C ALA A 168 -9.42 -16.17 -9.42
N THR A 169 -8.22 -16.74 -9.38
CA THR A 169 -7.80 -17.81 -10.27
C THR A 169 -7.89 -19.18 -9.61
N GLN A 170 -7.91 -20.23 -10.43
CA GLN A 170 -7.89 -21.62 -9.93
C GLN A 170 -6.61 -21.94 -9.12
N SER A 171 -5.52 -21.20 -9.32
CA SER A 171 -4.27 -21.39 -8.58
C SER A 171 -4.34 -20.84 -7.15
N GLY A 172 -5.38 -20.06 -6.80
CA GLY A 172 -5.56 -19.47 -5.48
C GLY A 172 -5.04 -18.03 -5.35
N GLY A 173 -4.57 -17.42 -6.44
CA GLY A 173 -4.17 -16.01 -6.49
C GLY A 173 -5.24 -15.13 -7.15
N TRP A 174 -5.04 -13.81 -7.10
CA TRP A 174 -5.89 -12.82 -7.78
C TRP A 174 -5.14 -12.07 -8.86
N THR A 175 -5.91 -11.61 -9.84
CA THR A 175 -5.46 -10.76 -10.94
C THR A 175 -5.98 -9.33 -10.76
N ASN A 176 -5.54 -8.41 -11.62
CA ASN A 176 -6.14 -7.07 -11.73
C ASN A 176 -7.02 -6.92 -12.99
N ASP A 177 -7.11 -7.95 -13.81
CA ASP A 177 -7.77 -7.92 -15.12
C ASP A 177 -8.43 -9.28 -15.41
N THR A 178 -9.62 -9.24 -16.00
CA THR A 178 -10.43 -10.43 -16.33
C THR A 178 -10.16 -10.98 -17.73
N ILE A 179 -9.60 -10.17 -18.63
CA ILE A 179 -9.26 -10.52 -20.01
C ILE A 179 -7.88 -11.18 -20.08
N PHE A 180 -6.91 -10.63 -19.34
CA PHE A 180 -5.54 -11.16 -19.23
C PHE A 180 -5.23 -11.55 -17.77
N PRO A 181 -5.79 -12.68 -17.30
CA PRO A 181 -5.78 -13.03 -15.88
C PRO A 181 -4.44 -13.64 -15.45
N VAL A 182 -3.42 -12.79 -15.27
CA VAL A 182 -2.14 -13.19 -14.65
C VAL A 182 -2.21 -12.92 -13.14
N PRO A 183 -2.23 -13.98 -12.29
CA PRO A 183 -2.25 -13.78 -10.85
C PRO A 183 -0.91 -13.21 -10.39
N ASN A 184 -0.95 -12.23 -9.50
CA ASN A 184 0.24 -11.56 -9.00
C ASN A 184 0.13 -11.31 -7.48
N VAL A 185 1.28 -11.20 -6.82
CA VAL A 185 1.39 -11.07 -5.37
C VAL A 185 0.68 -9.80 -4.88
N PRO A 186 0.90 -8.61 -5.48
CA PRO A 186 0.19 -7.39 -5.05
C PRO A 186 -1.34 -7.51 -5.11
N ALA A 187 -1.91 -7.99 -6.22
CA ALA A 187 -3.36 -8.18 -6.37
C ALA A 187 -3.91 -9.22 -5.38
N THR A 188 -3.16 -10.30 -5.15
CA THR A 188 -3.53 -11.35 -4.19
C THR A 188 -3.54 -10.80 -2.76
N SER A 189 -2.49 -10.08 -2.36
CA SER A 189 -2.42 -9.45 -1.04
C SER A 189 -3.50 -8.38 -0.83
N ALA A 190 -3.81 -7.60 -1.86
CA ALA A 190 -4.91 -6.64 -1.87
C ALA A 190 -6.26 -7.33 -1.64
N ALA A 191 -6.57 -8.37 -2.42
CA ALA A 191 -7.82 -9.13 -2.31
C ALA A 191 -7.97 -9.80 -0.94
N ILE A 192 -6.91 -10.46 -0.43
CA ILE A 192 -6.89 -11.05 0.91
C ILE A 192 -7.24 -10.00 1.96
N THR A 193 -6.60 -8.83 1.89
CA THR A 193 -6.78 -7.77 2.87
C THR A 193 -8.21 -7.26 2.89
N VAL A 194 -8.81 -7.00 1.72
CA VAL A 194 -10.20 -6.56 1.59
C VAL A 194 -11.18 -7.64 2.08
N LEU A 195 -11.04 -8.88 1.59
CA LEU A 195 -11.96 -9.98 1.93
C LEU A 195 -11.91 -10.32 3.42
N ARG A 196 -10.72 -10.35 4.04
CA ARG A 196 -10.58 -10.55 5.50
C ARG A 196 -11.31 -9.46 6.29
N ASN A 197 -11.15 -8.21 5.88
CA ASN A 197 -11.77 -7.08 6.54
C ASN A 197 -13.30 -7.05 6.36
N LEU A 198 -13.80 -7.52 5.22
CA LEU A 198 -15.21 -7.77 4.97
C LEU A 198 -15.72 -9.09 5.58
N ARG A 199 -14.87 -9.88 6.24
CA ARG A 199 -15.17 -11.19 6.85
C ARG A 199 -15.68 -12.23 5.85
N HIS A 200 -15.20 -12.16 4.62
CA HIS A 200 -15.44 -13.17 3.60
C HIS A 200 -14.37 -14.27 3.64
N PRO A 201 -14.72 -15.51 3.27
CA PRO A 201 -13.78 -16.62 3.24
C PRO A 201 -12.69 -16.38 2.19
N ILE A 202 -11.47 -16.82 2.51
CA ILE A 202 -10.35 -16.87 1.59
C ILE A 202 -10.20 -18.33 1.11
N PRO A 203 -9.96 -18.60 -0.18
CA PRO A 203 -9.67 -19.94 -0.70
C PRO A 203 -8.51 -20.60 0.05
N GLU A 204 -8.65 -21.88 0.37
CA GLU A 204 -7.69 -22.63 1.20
C GLU A 204 -6.29 -22.72 0.55
N ASN A 205 -6.21 -22.70 -0.79
CA ASN A 205 -4.95 -22.78 -1.52
C ASN A 205 -4.21 -21.43 -1.63
N THR A 206 -4.81 -20.30 -1.26
CA THR A 206 -4.22 -18.97 -1.39
C THR A 206 -2.91 -18.82 -0.59
N ALA A 207 -2.86 -19.36 0.63
CA ALA A 207 -1.64 -19.33 1.44
C ALA A 207 -0.47 -20.04 0.77
N ASN A 208 -0.73 -21.24 0.20
CA ASN A 208 0.28 -22.01 -0.52
C ASN A 208 0.70 -21.30 -1.82
N TRP A 209 -0.22 -20.63 -2.49
CA TRP A 209 0.09 -19.84 -3.68
C TRP A 209 1.05 -18.68 -3.34
N LEU A 210 0.76 -17.91 -2.28
CA LEU A 210 1.64 -16.82 -1.83
C LEU A 210 3.02 -17.34 -1.40
N LEU A 211 3.07 -18.39 -0.57
CA LEU A 211 4.35 -19.01 -0.17
C LEU A 211 5.14 -19.54 -1.38
N GLY A 212 4.44 -20.01 -2.42
CA GLY A 212 5.06 -20.47 -3.66
C GLY A 212 5.71 -19.34 -4.49
N ALA A 213 5.37 -18.07 -4.23
CA ALA A 213 6.01 -16.93 -4.86
C ALA A 213 7.36 -16.55 -4.18
N PHE A 214 7.72 -17.21 -3.07
CA PHE A 214 9.01 -17.00 -2.42
C PHE A 214 10.16 -17.49 -3.30
N HIS A 215 11.09 -16.60 -3.62
CA HIS A 215 12.26 -16.89 -4.43
C HIS A 215 13.40 -17.43 -3.57
N VAL A 216 13.52 -18.75 -3.50
CA VAL A 216 14.47 -19.45 -2.59
C VAL A 216 15.93 -19.01 -2.76
N GLU A 217 16.35 -18.68 -3.99
CA GLU A 217 17.73 -18.31 -4.25
C GLU A 217 18.10 -16.92 -3.72
N SER A 218 17.13 -16.00 -3.65
CA SER A 218 17.40 -14.60 -3.29
C SER A 218 16.68 -14.11 -2.04
N GLY A 219 15.69 -14.85 -1.53
CA GLY A 219 15.01 -14.58 -0.27
C GLY A 219 13.80 -13.63 -0.30
N GLY A 220 13.49 -12.97 -1.42
CA GLY A 220 12.29 -12.13 -1.57
C GLY A 220 11.11 -12.85 -2.23
N PHE A 221 9.99 -12.15 -2.44
CA PHE A 221 8.83 -12.67 -3.19
C PHE A 221 8.78 -12.12 -4.61
N LEU A 222 8.54 -13.01 -5.59
CA LEU A 222 8.32 -12.65 -6.98
C LEU A 222 6.98 -11.91 -7.16
N PRO A 223 6.91 -10.83 -7.95
CA PRO A 223 5.66 -10.11 -8.18
C PRO A 223 4.61 -10.95 -8.91
N PHE A 224 5.04 -11.79 -9.84
CA PHE A 224 4.19 -12.68 -10.64
C PHE A 224 4.98 -13.93 -11.06
N PRO A 225 4.29 -15.01 -11.51
CA PRO A 225 4.96 -16.21 -11.99
C PRO A 225 5.95 -15.90 -13.11
N ASP A 226 7.14 -16.52 -13.05
CA ASP A 226 8.23 -16.31 -14.02
C ASP A 226 8.84 -14.90 -14.04
N ALA A 227 8.55 -14.04 -13.05
CA ALA A 227 9.29 -12.80 -12.87
C ALA A 227 10.80 -13.10 -12.69
N PRO A 228 11.69 -12.28 -13.27
CA PRO A 228 13.12 -12.56 -13.27
C PRO A 228 13.77 -12.44 -11.88
N MET A 229 13.14 -11.67 -10.99
CA MET A 229 13.63 -11.41 -9.64
C MET A 229 12.49 -11.01 -8.69
N PRO A 230 12.68 -11.16 -7.37
CA PRO A 230 11.77 -10.60 -6.39
C PRO A 230 11.92 -9.08 -6.28
N ASP A 231 10.92 -8.44 -5.69
CA ASP A 231 10.94 -7.01 -5.40
C ASP A 231 10.46 -6.72 -3.96
N LEU A 232 10.78 -5.51 -3.47
CA LEU A 232 10.49 -5.11 -2.10
C LEU A 232 9.00 -4.95 -1.81
N LEU A 233 8.23 -4.40 -2.76
CA LEU A 233 6.79 -4.17 -2.61
C LEU A 233 6.07 -5.51 -2.44
N SER A 234 6.27 -6.43 -3.38
CA SER A 234 5.72 -7.78 -3.41
C SER A 234 6.12 -8.54 -2.14
N THR A 235 7.37 -8.40 -1.69
CA THR A 235 7.83 -8.98 -0.42
C THR A 235 7.07 -8.43 0.77
N ALA A 236 6.95 -7.11 0.91
CA ALA A 236 6.26 -6.49 2.03
C ALA A 236 4.76 -6.84 2.09
N VAL A 237 4.07 -6.80 0.95
CA VAL A 237 2.63 -7.11 0.89
C VAL A 237 2.35 -8.61 0.99
N ALA A 238 3.26 -9.48 0.55
CA ALA A 238 3.14 -10.92 0.80
C ALA A 238 3.22 -11.23 2.30
N LEU A 239 4.21 -10.64 3.00
CA LEU A 239 4.35 -10.79 4.45
C LEU A 239 3.10 -10.30 5.19
N HIS A 240 2.58 -9.13 4.81
CA HIS A 240 1.35 -8.61 5.41
C HIS A 240 0.13 -9.51 5.18
N ALA A 241 -0.01 -10.08 3.98
CA ALA A 241 -1.09 -11.01 3.68
C ALA A 241 -0.94 -12.34 4.43
N LEU A 242 0.28 -12.91 4.50
CA LEU A 242 0.55 -14.16 5.21
C LEU A 242 0.32 -14.01 6.72
N ASP A 243 0.80 -12.93 7.33
CA ASP A 243 0.49 -12.60 8.73
C ASP A 243 -1.01 -12.44 8.94
N GLY A 244 -1.68 -11.73 8.02
CA GLY A 244 -3.13 -11.63 8.03
C GLY A 244 -3.85 -12.99 8.02
N LEU A 245 -3.38 -13.91 7.19
CA LEU A 245 -3.89 -15.29 7.13
C LEU A 245 -3.42 -16.17 8.29
N GLN A 246 -2.58 -15.64 9.19
CA GLN A 246 -1.96 -16.37 10.31
C GLN A 246 -1.15 -17.58 9.81
N VAL A 247 -0.51 -17.43 8.65
CA VAL A 247 0.35 -18.45 8.04
C VAL A 247 1.77 -18.21 8.54
N PRO A 248 2.40 -19.19 9.23
CA PRO A 248 3.75 -19.00 9.73
C PRO A 248 4.76 -18.98 8.58
N PHE A 249 5.63 -17.97 8.59
CA PHE A 249 6.75 -17.82 7.63
C PHE A 249 8.10 -17.67 8.35
N GLY A 250 8.19 -18.02 9.64
CA GLY A 250 9.41 -17.84 10.44
C GLY A 250 10.63 -18.59 9.91
N ASN A 251 10.43 -19.67 9.15
CA ASN A 251 11.51 -20.40 8.46
C ASN A 251 12.11 -19.61 7.27
N LEU A 252 11.44 -18.55 6.81
CA LEU A 252 11.89 -17.68 5.73
C LEU A 252 12.56 -16.40 6.25
N LYS A 253 12.60 -16.19 7.57
CA LYS A 253 13.03 -14.93 8.19
C LYS A 253 14.45 -14.50 7.79
N GLU A 254 15.43 -15.39 7.95
CA GLU A 254 16.83 -15.07 7.60
C GLU A 254 17.00 -14.72 6.12
N PRO A 255 16.55 -15.53 5.13
CA PRO A 255 16.71 -15.14 3.73
C PRO A 255 15.93 -13.86 3.35
N LEU A 256 14.80 -13.58 4.01
CA LEU A 256 14.08 -12.31 3.82
C LEU A 256 14.88 -11.11 4.35
N LEU A 257 15.54 -11.26 5.50
CA LEU A 257 16.41 -10.22 6.06
C LEU A 257 17.61 -9.98 5.15
N ASP A 258 18.27 -11.05 4.67
CA ASP A 258 19.38 -10.95 3.72
C ASP A 258 18.94 -10.24 2.44
N PHE A 259 17.76 -10.59 1.88
CA PHE A 259 17.20 -9.91 0.72
C PHE A 259 17.00 -8.40 0.95
N ILE A 260 16.32 -8.04 2.03
CA ILE A 260 15.99 -6.64 2.34
C ILE A 260 17.26 -5.82 2.61
N ASP A 261 18.28 -6.41 3.25
CA ASP A 261 19.57 -5.75 3.50
C ASP A 261 20.26 -5.37 2.19
N THR A 262 20.14 -6.18 1.13
CA THR A 262 20.70 -5.84 -0.20
C THR A 262 20.03 -4.64 -0.87
N LEU A 263 18.83 -4.26 -0.44
CA LEU A 263 18.07 -3.13 -0.97
C LEU A 263 18.18 -1.87 -0.10
N TRP A 264 18.69 -2.01 1.13
CA TRP A 264 18.89 -0.90 2.05
C TRP A 264 20.14 -0.09 1.70
N THR A 265 20.09 1.23 1.93
CA THR A 265 21.24 2.12 1.77
C THR A 265 21.39 3.08 2.94
N ALA A 266 22.65 3.43 3.23
CA ALA A 266 23.01 4.42 4.24
C ALA A 266 22.56 5.86 3.87
N GLU A 267 22.03 6.08 2.67
CA GLU A 267 21.33 7.32 2.31
C GLU A 267 19.95 7.44 2.98
N GLY A 268 19.46 6.37 3.60
CA GLY A 268 18.22 6.36 4.39
C GLY A 268 17.00 5.86 3.64
N GLY A 269 17.18 5.24 2.46
CA GLY A 269 16.10 4.69 1.66
C GLY A 269 16.29 3.22 1.36
N PHE A 270 15.28 2.65 0.72
CA PHE A 270 15.35 1.32 0.12
C PHE A 270 15.09 1.41 -1.38
N HIS A 271 15.81 0.61 -2.16
CA HIS A 271 15.51 0.37 -3.57
C HIS A 271 14.36 -0.64 -3.73
N GLY A 272 13.60 -0.56 -4.82
CA GLY A 272 12.55 -1.53 -5.10
C GLY A 272 13.07 -2.89 -5.56
N THR A 273 14.16 -2.89 -6.33
CA THR A 273 14.87 -4.05 -6.88
C THR A 273 16.37 -3.73 -7.00
N TRP A 274 17.20 -4.70 -7.39
CA TRP A 274 18.61 -4.44 -7.68
C TRP A 274 18.87 -3.59 -8.93
N ASP A 275 17.87 -3.47 -9.82
CA ASP A 275 17.95 -2.69 -11.05
C ASP A 275 17.39 -1.26 -10.88
N ASP A 276 16.88 -0.91 -9.69
CA ASP A 276 16.35 0.43 -9.42
C ASP A 276 17.48 1.36 -8.98
N ASP A 277 17.84 2.31 -9.84
CA ASP A 277 18.89 3.29 -9.56
C ASP A 277 18.41 4.41 -8.61
N ASP A 278 17.10 4.59 -8.46
CA ASP A 278 16.51 5.70 -7.72
C ASP A 278 16.02 5.27 -6.33
N LEU A 279 16.29 6.11 -5.33
CA LEU A 279 15.69 5.99 -4.01
C LEU A 279 14.43 6.83 -3.92
N ASP A 280 13.32 6.19 -3.57
CA ASP A 280 12.04 6.88 -3.34
C ASP A 280 11.39 6.51 -2.00
N ILE A 281 10.35 7.26 -1.65
CA ILE A 281 9.65 7.14 -0.38
C ILE A 281 8.75 5.89 -0.35
N GLU A 282 8.25 5.46 -1.50
CA GLU A 282 7.36 4.31 -1.62
C GLU A 282 8.07 3.03 -1.19
N TYR A 283 9.19 2.69 -1.83
CA TYR A 283 9.95 1.50 -1.48
C TYR A 283 10.55 1.59 -0.08
N THR A 284 10.87 2.80 0.37
CA THR A 284 11.29 3.03 1.75
C THR A 284 10.20 2.64 2.75
N TYR A 285 8.93 2.95 2.49
CA TYR A 285 7.82 2.51 3.32
C TYR A 285 7.64 0.98 3.29
N TYR A 286 7.73 0.35 2.12
CA TYR A 286 7.64 -1.11 2.01
C TYR A 286 8.79 -1.81 2.75
N GLY A 287 9.99 -1.23 2.77
CA GLY A 287 11.10 -1.67 3.61
C GLY A 287 10.75 -1.67 5.09
N LEU A 288 10.18 -0.56 5.60
CA LEU A 288 9.70 -0.50 6.99
C LEU A 288 8.59 -1.53 7.26
N LEU A 289 7.64 -1.70 6.34
CA LEU A 289 6.57 -2.67 6.51
C LEU A 289 7.11 -4.11 6.58
N ALA A 290 8.01 -4.49 5.68
CA ALA A 290 8.62 -5.82 5.64
C ALA A 290 9.45 -6.09 6.91
N LEU A 291 10.32 -5.16 7.30
CA LEU A 291 11.12 -5.28 8.53
C LEU A 291 10.25 -5.32 9.79
N GLY A 292 9.12 -4.61 9.79
CA GLY A 292 8.13 -4.68 10.85
C GLY A 292 7.55 -6.08 11.04
N HIS A 293 7.21 -6.77 9.94
CA HIS A 293 6.75 -8.18 9.99
C HIS A 293 7.85 -9.12 10.47
N LEU A 294 9.09 -8.87 10.07
CA LEU A 294 10.25 -9.66 10.50
C LEU A 294 10.68 -9.38 11.95
N ALA A 295 10.11 -8.36 12.59
CA ALA A 295 10.33 -8.06 14.01
C ALA A 295 9.41 -8.87 14.95
N LEU A 296 8.34 -9.49 14.42
CA LEU A 296 7.39 -10.31 15.17
C LEU A 296 7.99 -11.66 15.64
#